data_AF-A0A9D5RMX7-F1
#
_entry.id   AF-A0A9D5RMX7-F1
#
_cell.length_a   1.000
_cell.length_b   1.000
_cell.length_c   1.000
_cell.angle_alpha   90.00
_cell.angle_beta   90.00
_cell.angle_gamma   90.00
#
_symmetry.space_group_name_H-M   'P 1'
#
loop_
_entity.id
_entity.type
_entity.pdbx_description
1 polymer ?
#
loop_
_entity_poly.entity_id
_entity_poly.type
_entity_poly.pdbx_seq_one_letter_code
_entity_poly.pdbx_strand_id
1 'polypeptide(L)'
;MYPTVAYWKETNTHPMITRQISVKLDLQYPFTYDKNKILFFDIETTGFSAETTYLYLIGCIYYKDSSFQLIQWFSEGIDEEALVLKTFFEFSKNYTVLIHFNGSGFDIPYLLRKCFQLKLPYSFDHMQGIDLYKEIYPYRKILRLPNCKQRTIERFLHISRKDTFVGGDLIEVYQSYLGKKRYEILKRRHLAVSGKETGAVKSPSEEEASESDRLLGQLLLHNEDDVKGLVQVCPILTYADLFEKPIHIQNAGIEGTMLIIEFALISSLPVSIQFHTDNLSFQAHENAASLRIPLFQGELKYFYENYKDYFYLPAEDRAIHKSLAAFVDKDYRQKAKPATCYTRKQGIFVPQYEPVITPYFQQKHSDKITFLEIHTDFLLQEENLERYVSHILSHMINGKS
;
A
#
# COMPACT_ATOMS: atom_id res chain seq x y z
N MET A 1 -22.23 -15.96 -21.70
CA MET A 1 -21.70 -17.32 -21.91
C MET A 1 -20.93 -17.70 -20.63
N TYR A 2 -21.63 -18.30 -19.67
CA TYR A 2 -21.04 -18.71 -18.39
C TYR A 2 -20.25 -20.01 -18.57
N PRO A 3 -19.06 -20.18 -17.96
CA PRO A 3 -18.28 -21.38 -18.14
C PRO A 3 -18.88 -22.57 -17.39
N THR A 4 -18.85 -23.71 -18.06
CA THR A 4 -19.32 -25.02 -17.61
C THR A 4 -18.59 -25.45 -16.35
N VAL A 5 -19.32 -25.66 -15.25
CA VAL A 5 -18.80 -26.26 -14.01
C VAL A 5 -18.54 -27.74 -14.30
N ALA A 6 -17.28 -28.16 -14.31
CA ALA A 6 -16.90 -29.55 -14.52
C ALA A 6 -17.05 -30.33 -13.20
N TYR A 7 -18.04 -31.20 -13.12
CA TYR A 7 -18.19 -32.17 -12.02
C TYR A 7 -17.34 -33.42 -12.32
N TRP A 8 -16.40 -33.76 -11.44
CA TRP A 8 -15.65 -35.02 -11.48
C TRP A 8 -16.40 -36.15 -10.74
N LYS A 9 -16.26 -37.39 -11.22
CA LYS A 9 -16.94 -38.59 -10.70
C LYS A 9 -16.24 -39.24 -9.48
N GLU A 10 -17.05 -39.44 -8.44
CA GLU A 10 -17.10 -40.53 -7.43
C GLU A 10 -15.82 -41.04 -6.75
N THR A 11 -15.56 -40.50 -5.55
CA THR A 11 -15.41 -41.30 -4.31
C THR A 11 -16.09 -40.56 -3.16
N ASN A 12 -16.52 -41.28 -2.12
CA ASN A 12 -17.52 -40.87 -1.13
C ASN A 12 -17.01 -39.84 -0.09
N THR A 13 -16.67 -38.63 -0.54
CA THR A 13 -16.33 -37.46 0.29
C THR A 13 -16.88 -36.22 -0.40
N HIS A 14 -17.73 -35.44 0.28
CA HIS A 14 -18.33 -34.21 -0.25
C HIS A 14 -17.26 -33.33 -0.92
N PRO A 15 -17.25 -33.17 -2.25
CA PRO A 15 -16.27 -32.31 -2.90
C PRO A 15 -16.77 -30.88 -2.72
N MET A 16 -16.05 -30.08 -1.93
CA MET A 16 -16.20 -28.63 -1.94
C MET A 16 -16.33 -28.09 -3.38
N ILE A 17 -17.05 -27.00 -3.57
CA ILE A 17 -17.16 -26.40 -4.91
C ILE A 17 -15.82 -25.77 -5.28
N THR A 18 -15.22 -26.24 -6.38
CA THR A 18 -14.05 -25.61 -6.98
C THR A 18 -14.46 -24.90 -8.26
N ARG A 19 -14.32 -23.58 -8.29
CA ARG A 19 -14.58 -22.76 -9.48
C ARG A 19 -13.26 -22.24 -10.01
N GLN A 20 -12.97 -22.51 -11.29
CA GLN A 20 -11.77 -22.01 -11.96
C GLN A 20 -12.13 -21.39 -13.30
N ILE A 21 -11.69 -20.16 -13.53
CA ILE A 21 -11.95 -19.42 -14.77
C ILE A 21 -10.74 -18.57 -15.17
N SER A 22 -10.57 -18.36 -16.47
CA SER A 22 -9.62 -17.36 -16.96
C SER A 22 -10.21 -15.96 -16.81
N VAL A 23 -9.42 -15.02 -16.31
CA VAL A 23 -9.81 -13.63 -16.10
C VAL A 23 -8.94 -12.70 -16.93
N LYS A 24 -9.58 -11.73 -17.58
CA LYS A 24 -8.88 -10.68 -18.33
C LYS A 24 -8.43 -9.62 -17.34
N LEU A 25 -7.20 -9.73 -16.89
CA LEU A 25 -6.53 -8.77 -16.02
C LEU A 25 -5.19 -8.40 -16.63
N ASP A 26 -4.74 -7.20 -16.29
CA ASP A 26 -3.38 -6.75 -16.56
C ASP A 26 -2.73 -6.31 -15.26
N LEU A 27 -1.49 -6.75 -15.05
CA LEU A 27 -0.74 -6.42 -13.86
C LEU A 27 0.18 -5.25 -14.20
N GLN A 28 -0.33 -4.05 -13.96
CA GLN A 28 0.28 -2.79 -14.38
C GLN A 28 1.42 -2.32 -13.47
N TYR A 29 1.53 -2.87 -12.25
CA TYR A 29 2.68 -2.58 -11.38
C TYR A 29 3.86 -3.53 -11.71
N PRO A 30 5.06 -2.99 -11.98
CA PRO A 30 6.21 -3.78 -12.39
C PRO A 30 6.91 -4.42 -11.18
N PHE A 31 6.29 -5.46 -10.62
CA PHE A 31 6.93 -6.28 -9.61
C PHE A 31 8.27 -6.83 -10.13
N THR A 32 9.29 -6.86 -9.26
CA THR A 32 10.60 -7.46 -9.56
C THR A 32 10.56 -9.00 -9.54
N TYR A 33 9.43 -9.58 -9.16
CA TYR A 33 9.21 -11.02 -9.07
C TYR A 33 8.70 -11.61 -10.38
N ASP A 34 9.03 -12.88 -10.64
CA ASP A 34 8.40 -13.65 -11.72
C ASP A 34 6.89 -13.72 -11.49
N LYS A 35 6.10 -13.27 -12.48
CA LYS A 35 4.63 -13.27 -12.45
C LYS A 35 4.06 -14.67 -12.18
N ASN A 36 4.73 -15.75 -12.61
CA ASN A 36 4.32 -17.14 -12.34
C ASN A 36 4.52 -17.58 -10.88
N LYS A 37 5.22 -16.78 -10.07
CA LYS A 37 5.51 -17.04 -8.65
C LYS A 37 4.72 -16.16 -7.70
N ILE A 38 3.85 -15.31 -8.23
CA ILE A 38 2.95 -14.44 -7.48
C ILE A 38 1.58 -15.10 -7.33
N LEU A 39 1.08 -15.15 -6.10
CA LEU A 39 -0.26 -15.58 -5.76
C LEU A 39 -1.00 -14.43 -5.08
N PHE A 40 -2.11 -13.99 -5.66
CA PHE A 40 -3.05 -13.08 -5.00
C PHE A 40 -4.08 -13.92 -4.26
N PHE A 41 -4.45 -13.56 -3.03
CA PHE A 41 -5.49 -14.29 -2.32
C PHE A 41 -6.31 -13.42 -1.36
N ASP A 42 -7.53 -13.89 -1.11
CA ASP A 42 -8.50 -13.31 -0.18
C ASP A 42 -9.39 -14.43 0.35
N ILE A 43 -9.88 -14.30 1.60
CA ILE A 43 -10.72 -15.31 2.25
C ILE A 43 -12.09 -14.75 2.66
N GLU A 44 -13.09 -15.63 2.72
CA GLU A 44 -14.36 -15.31 3.36
C GLU A 44 -14.63 -16.20 4.56
N THR A 45 -15.10 -15.56 5.64
CA THR A 45 -15.37 -16.22 6.92
C THR A 45 -16.73 -15.81 7.47
N THR A 46 -17.29 -16.61 8.37
CA THR A 46 -18.53 -16.28 9.08
C THR A 46 -18.29 -15.34 10.28
N GLY A 47 -17.22 -14.54 10.25
CA GLY A 47 -16.83 -13.59 11.29
C GLY A 47 -15.33 -13.58 11.59
N PHE A 48 -14.91 -12.76 12.57
CA PHE A 48 -13.49 -12.41 12.73
C PHE A 48 -12.65 -13.36 13.61
N SER A 49 -13.27 -14.26 14.39
CA SER A 49 -12.55 -15.11 15.35
C SER A 49 -12.50 -16.56 14.88
N ALA A 50 -11.32 -16.99 14.44
CA ALA A 50 -11.08 -18.36 13.99
C ALA A 50 -11.46 -19.43 15.03
N GLU A 51 -11.53 -19.11 16.32
CA GLU A 51 -12.02 -19.98 17.40
C GLU A 51 -13.50 -20.32 17.30
N THR A 52 -14.31 -19.44 16.74
CA THR A 52 -15.78 -19.52 16.81
C THR A 52 -16.48 -19.41 15.47
N THR A 53 -15.75 -19.04 14.41
CA THR A 53 -16.31 -18.81 13.07
C THR A 53 -15.73 -19.79 12.06
N TYR A 54 -16.34 -19.89 10.89
CA TYR A 54 -15.97 -20.84 9.84
C TYR A 54 -15.38 -20.12 8.64
N LEU A 55 -14.30 -20.68 8.07
CA LEU A 55 -13.83 -20.36 6.74
C LEU A 55 -14.74 -21.05 5.72
N TYR A 56 -15.28 -20.31 4.77
CA TYR A 56 -16.15 -20.89 3.74
C TYR A 56 -15.70 -20.63 2.30
N LEU A 57 -14.76 -19.72 2.08
CA LEU A 57 -14.21 -19.47 0.75
C LEU A 57 -12.75 -19.04 0.85
N ILE A 58 -11.91 -19.59 -0.02
CA ILE A 58 -10.62 -19.01 -0.38
C ILE A 58 -10.62 -18.76 -1.88
N GLY A 59 -10.34 -17.52 -2.29
CA GLY A 59 -10.15 -17.14 -3.68
C GLY A 59 -8.70 -16.78 -3.95
N CYS A 60 -8.20 -17.20 -5.11
CA CYS A 60 -6.86 -16.88 -5.57
C CYS A 60 -6.85 -16.43 -7.03
N ILE A 61 -5.99 -15.47 -7.35
CA ILE A 61 -5.58 -15.18 -8.72
C ILE A 61 -4.10 -15.50 -8.90
N TYR A 62 -3.78 -16.18 -10.00
CA TYR A 62 -2.43 -16.59 -10.36
C TYR A 62 -2.24 -16.49 -11.87
N TYR A 63 -0.98 -16.44 -12.32
CA TYR A 63 -0.66 -16.40 -13.74
C TYR A 63 -0.27 -17.78 -14.24
N LYS A 64 -0.90 -18.21 -15.35
CA LYS A 64 -0.63 -19.49 -16.00
C LYS A 64 -0.99 -19.41 -17.48
N ASP A 65 -0.20 -20.06 -18.34
CA ASP A 65 -0.46 -20.16 -19.79
C ASP A 65 -0.75 -18.79 -20.44
N SER A 66 0.09 -17.80 -20.11
CA SER A 66 -0.01 -16.42 -20.60
C SER A 66 -1.30 -15.66 -20.23
N SER A 67 -2.01 -16.09 -19.18
CA SER A 67 -3.22 -15.42 -18.73
C SER A 67 -3.40 -15.52 -17.21
N PHE A 68 -4.16 -14.58 -16.64
CA PHE A 68 -4.56 -14.68 -15.24
C PHE A 68 -5.72 -15.67 -15.09
N GLN A 69 -5.62 -16.50 -14.06
CA GLN A 69 -6.62 -17.49 -13.68
C GLN A 69 -7.14 -17.15 -12.29
N LEU A 70 -8.45 -17.19 -12.13
CA LEU A 70 -9.12 -17.19 -10.83
C LEU A 70 -9.40 -18.64 -10.45
N ILE A 71 -9.11 -19.01 -9.20
CA ILE A 71 -9.58 -20.25 -8.58
C ILE A 71 -10.23 -19.93 -7.23
N GLN A 72 -11.34 -20.58 -6.94
CA GLN A 72 -12.11 -20.41 -5.72
C GLN A 72 -12.48 -21.77 -5.16
N TRP A 73 -12.20 -22.00 -3.87
CA TRP A 73 -12.61 -23.19 -3.14
C TRP A 73 -13.67 -22.79 -2.12
N PHE A 74 -14.90 -23.22 -2.37
CA PHE A 74 -16.08 -22.87 -1.59
C PHE A 74 -16.61 -24.08 -0.81
N SER A 75 -16.78 -23.89 0.48
CA SER A 75 -17.31 -24.87 1.44
C SER A 75 -18.83 -24.96 1.32
N GLU A 76 -19.39 -26.10 0.91
CA GLU A 76 -20.84 -26.33 0.91
C GLU A 76 -21.39 -26.71 2.30
N GLY A 77 -20.50 -27.00 3.24
CA GLY A 77 -20.80 -27.33 4.63
C GLY A 77 -19.66 -26.94 5.57
N ILE A 78 -19.94 -26.87 6.87
CA ILE A 78 -18.93 -26.54 7.89
C ILE A 78 -17.88 -27.65 8.09
N ASP A 79 -18.19 -28.88 7.67
CA ASP A 79 -17.34 -30.06 7.74
C ASP A 79 -16.25 -30.09 6.64
N GLU A 80 -16.35 -29.22 5.63
CA GLU A 80 -15.40 -29.13 4.52
C GLU A 80 -14.25 -28.13 4.78
N GLU A 81 -14.26 -27.39 5.90
CA GLU A 81 -13.24 -26.37 6.24
C GLU A 81 -11.81 -26.92 6.14
N ALA A 82 -11.58 -28.13 6.65
CA ALA A 82 -10.27 -28.78 6.59
C ALA A 82 -9.84 -29.14 5.16
N LEU A 83 -10.78 -29.45 4.27
CA LEU A 83 -10.52 -29.76 2.87
C LEU A 83 -10.15 -28.50 2.09
N VAL A 84 -10.86 -27.39 2.32
CA VAL A 84 -10.55 -26.07 1.75
C VAL A 84 -9.12 -25.66 2.10
N LEU A 85 -8.76 -25.73 3.39
CA LEU A 85 -7.42 -25.38 3.87
C LEU A 85 -6.33 -26.25 3.25
N LYS A 86 -6.49 -27.57 3.29
CA LYS A 86 -5.52 -28.50 2.69
C LYS A 86 -5.31 -28.20 1.21
N THR A 87 -6.39 -28.01 0.47
CA THR A 87 -6.31 -27.77 -0.98
C THR A 87 -5.60 -26.46 -1.30
N PHE A 88 -5.93 -25.38 -0.57
CA PHE A 88 -5.25 -24.10 -0.73
C PHE A 88 -3.74 -24.21 -0.43
N PHE A 89 -3.35 -24.80 0.70
CA PHE A 89 -1.92 -24.90 1.05
C PHE A 89 -1.14 -25.83 0.12
N GLU A 90 -1.73 -26.94 -0.35
CA GLU A 90 -1.09 -27.77 -1.38
C GLU A 90 -0.92 -27.01 -2.70
N PHE A 91 -1.92 -26.21 -3.09
CA PHE A 91 -1.84 -25.36 -4.27
C PHE A 91 -0.78 -24.26 -4.13
N SER A 92 -0.71 -23.60 -2.96
CA SER A 92 0.13 -22.42 -2.73
C SER A 92 1.64 -22.75 -2.72
N LYS A 93 2.04 -24.01 -2.51
CA LYS A 93 3.46 -24.46 -2.49
C LYS A 93 4.27 -24.07 -3.73
N ASN A 94 3.62 -23.84 -4.87
CA ASN A 94 4.28 -23.51 -6.13
C ASN A 94 4.67 -22.03 -6.26
N TYR A 95 4.23 -21.19 -5.33
CA TYR A 95 4.40 -19.74 -5.33
C TYR A 95 5.35 -19.32 -4.20
N THR A 96 6.05 -18.20 -4.41
CA THR A 96 7.02 -17.67 -3.44
C THR A 96 6.64 -16.27 -2.97
N VAL A 97 5.63 -15.64 -3.58
CA VAL A 97 5.14 -14.31 -3.23
C VAL A 97 3.63 -14.38 -3.04
N LEU A 98 3.16 -13.88 -1.91
CA LEU A 98 1.75 -13.84 -1.55
C LEU A 98 1.30 -12.38 -1.43
N ILE A 99 0.47 -11.92 -2.36
CA ILE A 99 -0.08 -10.56 -2.37
C ILE A 99 -1.49 -10.60 -1.78
N HIS A 100 -1.74 -9.71 -0.83
CA HIS A 100 -3.01 -9.63 -0.12
C HIS A 100 -3.29 -8.20 0.37
N PHE A 101 -4.52 -7.96 0.83
CA PHE A 101 -4.93 -6.66 1.35
C PHE A 101 -5.31 -6.75 2.82
N ASN A 102 -4.46 -6.25 3.71
CA ASN A 102 -4.60 -6.38 5.17
C ASN A 102 -4.63 -7.84 5.67
N GLY A 103 -4.25 -8.81 4.83
CA GLY A 103 -4.13 -10.22 5.19
C GLY A 103 -3.13 -10.53 6.29
N SER A 104 -2.11 -9.68 6.52
CA SER A 104 -1.25 -9.83 7.69
C SER A 104 -1.99 -9.57 9.00
N GLY A 105 -3.02 -8.72 8.97
CA GLY A 105 -3.82 -8.37 10.14
C GLY A 105 -4.97 -9.35 10.40
N PHE A 106 -5.45 -10.06 9.37
CA PHE A 106 -6.63 -10.91 9.48
C PHE A 106 -6.44 -12.28 8.82
N ASP A 107 -6.40 -12.35 7.49
CA ASP A 107 -6.48 -13.58 6.70
C ASP A 107 -5.43 -14.62 7.11
N ILE A 108 -4.16 -14.22 7.16
CA ILE A 108 -3.03 -15.10 7.48
C ILE A 108 -3.13 -15.62 8.92
N PRO A 109 -3.26 -14.76 9.96
CA PRO A 109 -3.52 -15.23 11.33
C PRO A 109 -4.73 -16.15 11.45
N TYR A 110 -5.82 -15.85 10.73
CA TYR A 110 -7.05 -16.65 10.75
C TYR A 110 -6.80 -18.06 10.22
N LEU A 111 -6.20 -18.18 9.02
CA LEU A 111 -5.87 -19.48 8.41
C LEU A 111 -4.90 -20.28 9.28
N LEU A 112 -3.85 -19.66 9.82
CA LEU A 112 -2.88 -20.33 10.70
C LEU A 112 -3.54 -20.84 11.99
N ARG A 113 -4.46 -20.07 12.59
CA ARG A 113 -5.22 -20.49 13.76
C ARG A 113 -6.12 -21.69 13.45
N LYS A 114 -6.76 -21.70 12.28
CA LYS A 114 -7.55 -22.85 11.80
C LYS A 114 -6.68 -24.09 11.56
N CYS A 115 -5.52 -23.93 10.93
CA CYS A 115 -4.56 -25.02 10.78
C CYS A 115 -4.14 -25.60 12.14
N PHE A 116 -3.87 -24.75 13.13
CA PHE A 116 -3.55 -25.19 14.49
C PHE A 116 -4.68 -26.02 15.13
N GLN A 117 -5.93 -25.52 15.09
CA GLN A 117 -7.09 -26.21 15.66
C GLN A 117 -7.37 -27.56 14.99
N LEU A 118 -7.24 -27.61 13.66
CA LEU A 118 -7.45 -28.80 12.85
C LEU A 118 -6.22 -29.72 12.78
N LYS A 119 -5.13 -29.37 13.49
CA LYS A 119 -3.86 -30.11 13.51
C LYS A 119 -3.27 -30.32 12.11
N LEU A 120 -3.36 -29.30 11.26
CA LEU A 120 -2.81 -29.29 9.91
C LEU A 120 -1.39 -28.68 9.93
N PRO A 121 -0.37 -29.35 9.35
CA PRO A 121 1.02 -28.92 9.43
C PRO A 121 1.37 -27.90 8.33
N TYR A 122 0.61 -26.82 8.23
CA TYR A 122 0.79 -25.80 7.19
C TYR A 122 1.24 -24.45 7.78
N SER A 123 2.09 -23.75 7.02
CA SER A 123 2.55 -22.40 7.31
C SER A 123 2.81 -21.62 6.01
N PHE A 124 3.02 -20.31 6.14
CA PHE A 124 3.36 -19.42 5.02
C PHE A 124 4.86 -19.13 4.91
N ASP A 125 5.73 -19.84 5.66
CA ASP A 125 7.15 -19.48 5.82
C ASP A 125 7.97 -19.50 4.52
N HIS A 126 7.49 -20.19 3.50
CA HIS A 126 8.11 -20.28 2.17
C HIS A 126 7.75 -19.12 1.24
N MET A 127 6.82 -18.24 1.64
CA MET A 127 6.33 -17.13 0.85
C MET A 127 6.71 -15.77 1.47
N GLN A 128 7.13 -14.83 0.63
CA GLN A 128 7.19 -13.43 1.01
C GLN A 128 5.79 -12.80 0.88
N GLY A 129 5.25 -12.29 1.99
CA GLY A 129 3.99 -11.55 2.00
C GLY A 129 4.16 -10.10 1.57
N ILE A 130 3.30 -9.62 0.66
CA ILE A 130 3.17 -8.21 0.29
C ILE A 130 1.77 -7.76 0.70
N ASP A 131 1.69 -6.95 1.76
CA ASP A 131 0.44 -6.42 2.28
C ASP A 131 0.16 -5.03 1.70
N LEU A 132 -0.66 -4.97 0.66
CA LEU A 132 -0.96 -3.72 -0.05
C LEU A 132 -1.52 -2.63 0.87
N TYR A 133 -2.22 -3.01 1.94
CA TYR A 133 -2.71 -2.05 2.93
C TYR A 133 -1.54 -1.39 3.68
N LYS A 134 -0.56 -2.18 4.14
CA LYS A 134 0.59 -1.66 4.89
C LYS A 134 1.52 -0.84 4.02
N GLU A 135 1.74 -1.26 2.78
CA GLU A 135 2.56 -0.52 1.82
C GLU A 135 1.99 0.89 1.59
N ILE A 136 0.66 1.03 1.49
CA ILE A 136 0.05 2.33 1.15
C ILE A 136 -0.37 3.18 2.34
N TYR A 137 -0.56 2.59 3.52
CA TYR A 137 -1.07 3.28 4.70
C TYR A 137 -0.25 4.53 5.08
N PRO A 138 1.10 4.53 5.06
CA PRO A 138 1.91 5.72 5.35
C PRO A 138 1.56 6.92 4.46
N TYR A 139 1.16 6.65 3.21
CA TYR A 139 0.90 7.66 2.17
C TYR A 139 -0.58 8.09 2.12
N ARG A 140 -1.45 7.58 3.01
CA ARG A 140 -2.89 7.91 3.04
C ARG A 140 -3.17 9.41 2.97
N LYS A 141 -2.41 10.21 3.74
CA LYS A 141 -2.62 11.66 3.85
C LYS A 141 -2.29 12.39 2.55
N ILE A 142 -1.15 12.07 1.93
CA ILE A 142 -0.71 12.73 0.70
C ILE A 142 -1.66 12.39 -0.46
N LEU A 143 -2.19 11.17 -0.48
CA LEU A 143 -3.21 10.72 -1.42
C LEU A 143 -4.63 11.22 -1.10
N ARG A 144 -4.82 11.93 0.01
CA ARG A 144 -6.11 12.45 0.51
C ARG A 144 -7.18 11.36 0.62
N LEU A 145 -6.79 10.13 0.95
CA LEU A 145 -7.70 9.00 1.06
C LEU A 145 -8.48 9.06 2.38
N PRO A 146 -9.83 9.01 2.37
CA PRO A 146 -10.62 9.04 3.61
C PRO A 146 -10.32 7.82 4.51
N ASN A 147 -9.96 6.69 3.92
CA ASN A 147 -9.43 5.50 4.57
C ASN A 147 -8.66 4.66 3.53
N CYS A 148 -7.87 3.69 3.97
CA CYS A 148 -7.17 2.76 3.06
C CYS A 148 -7.92 1.44 2.91
N LYS A 149 -9.26 1.44 2.88
CA LYS A 149 -9.98 0.21 2.48
C LYS A 149 -9.76 -0.02 0.98
N GLN A 150 -9.71 -1.28 0.55
CA GLN A 150 -9.51 -1.64 -0.86
C GLN A 150 -10.48 -0.89 -1.79
N ARG A 151 -11.79 -0.87 -1.46
CA ARG A 151 -12.81 -0.11 -2.21
C ARG A 151 -12.55 1.39 -2.32
N THR A 152 -11.86 1.98 -1.35
CA THR A 152 -11.48 3.40 -1.43
C THR A 152 -10.33 3.60 -2.41
N ILE A 153 -9.37 2.69 -2.42
CA ILE A 153 -8.24 2.70 -3.37
C ILE A 153 -8.73 2.43 -4.79
N GLU A 154 -9.63 1.47 -4.97
CA GLU A 154 -10.25 1.18 -6.28
C GLU A 154 -10.94 2.40 -6.87
N ARG A 155 -11.75 3.10 -6.06
CA ARG A 155 -12.40 4.35 -6.49
C ARG A 155 -11.39 5.44 -6.83
N PHE A 156 -10.33 5.55 -6.04
CA PHE A 156 -9.24 6.48 -6.31
C PHE A 156 -8.59 6.18 -7.67
N LEU A 157 -8.38 4.90 -7.99
CA LEU A 157 -7.84 4.43 -9.28
C LEU A 157 -8.89 4.29 -10.40
N HIS A 158 -10.12 4.77 -10.20
CA HIS A 158 -11.24 4.67 -11.15
C HIS A 158 -11.62 3.24 -11.57
N ILE A 159 -11.38 2.26 -10.69
CA ILE A 159 -11.76 0.86 -10.87
C ILE A 159 -13.24 0.68 -10.46
N SER A 160 -14.01 0.03 -11.31
CA SER A 160 -15.43 -0.28 -11.07
C SER A 160 -15.64 -1.74 -10.68
N ARG A 161 -16.41 -1.99 -9.62
CA ARG A 161 -16.86 -3.32 -9.21
C ARG A 161 -18.24 -3.66 -9.80
N LYS A 162 -18.55 -4.96 -9.86
CA LYS A 162 -19.91 -5.45 -10.14
C LYS A 162 -20.66 -5.74 -8.84
N ASP A 163 -19.96 -6.22 -7.82
CA ASP A 163 -20.51 -6.48 -6.50
C ASP A 163 -20.91 -5.18 -5.77
N THR A 164 -22.04 -5.26 -5.06
CA THR A 164 -22.60 -4.17 -4.26
C THR A 164 -22.66 -4.48 -2.76
N PHE A 165 -22.45 -5.74 -2.35
CA PHE A 165 -22.53 -6.16 -0.94
C PHE A 165 -21.34 -5.67 -0.13
N VAL A 166 -21.46 -5.54 1.19
CA VAL A 166 -20.28 -5.44 2.07
C VAL A 166 -20.07 -6.77 2.80
N GLY A 167 -18.84 -7.10 3.19
CA GLY A 167 -18.50 -8.42 3.74
C GLY A 167 -19.35 -8.87 4.94
N GLY A 168 -19.83 -7.93 5.76
CA GLY A 168 -20.76 -8.24 6.87
C GLY A 168 -22.09 -8.83 6.40
N ASP A 169 -22.58 -8.43 5.23
CA ASP A 169 -23.84 -8.92 4.66
C ASP A 169 -23.71 -10.39 4.21
N LEU A 170 -22.50 -10.82 3.83
CA LEU A 170 -22.25 -12.16 3.28
C LEU A 170 -22.41 -13.28 4.32
N ILE A 171 -22.27 -12.96 5.61
CA ILE A 171 -22.46 -13.94 6.68
C ILE A 171 -23.91 -14.46 6.62
N GLU A 172 -24.89 -13.58 6.50
CA GLU A 172 -26.31 -13.95 6.40
C GLU A 172 -26.62 -14.63 5.05
N VAL A 173 -25.96 -14.21 3.97
CA VAL A 173 -26.07 -14.84 2.64
C VAL A 173 -25.57 -16.29 2.69
N TYR A 174 -24.42 -16.56 3.32
CA TYR A 174 -23.87 -17.91 3.46
C TYR A 174 -24.74 -18.80 4.34
N GLN A 175 -25.25 -18.28 5.47
CA GLN A 175 -26.20 -19.02 6.31
C GLN A 175 -27.49 -19.38 5.54
N SER A 176 -28.01 -18.42 4.76
CA SER A 176 -29.16 -18.63 3.89
C SER A 176 -28.87 -19.68 2.81
N TYR A 177 -27.67 -19.66 2.22
CA TYR A 177 -27.21 -20.64 1.25
C TYR A 177 -27.26 -22.05 1.83
N LEU A 178 -26.65 -22.27 3.01
CA LEU A 178 -26.63 -23.57 3.68
C LEU A 178 -28.06 -24.09 3.96
N GLY A 179 -28.93 -23.22 4.45
CA GLY A 179 -30.33 -23.55 4.74
C GLY A 179 -31.12 -23.94 3.49
N LYS A 180 -31.04 -23.12 2.43
CA LYS A 180 -31.76 -23.36 1.16
C LYS A 180 -31.23 -24.58 0.42
N LYS A 181 -29.90 -24.74 0.34
CA LYS A 181 -29.27 -25.89 -0.28
C LYS A 181 -29.71 -27.19 0.39
N ARG A 182 -29.70 -27.24 1.73
CA ARG A 182 -30.16 -28.41 2.49
C ARG A 182 -31.64 -28.71 2.24
N TYR A 183 -32.49 -27.69 2.26
CA TYR A 183 -33.92 -27.84 1.96
C TYR A 183 -34.17 -28.39 0.55
N GLU A 184 -33.47 -27.86 -0.46
CA GLU A 184 -33.59 -28.30 -1.86
C GLU A 184 -33.14 -29.75 -2.04
N ILE A 185 -32.06 -30.18 -1.38
CA ILE A 185 -31.61 -31.58 -1.37
C ILE A 185 -32.69 -32.50 -0.78
N LEU A 186 -33.27 -32.12 0.37
CA LEU A 186 -34.34 -32.89 1.01
C LEU A 186 -35.59 -32.99 0.13
N LYS A 187 -35.99 -31.88 -0.50
CA LYS A 187 -37.13 -31.83 -1.44
C LYS A 187 -36.92 -32.75 -2.64
N ARG A 188 -35.72 -32.74 -3.25
CA ARG A 188 -35.36 -33.62 -4.37
C ARG A 188 -35.40 -35.09 -3.97
N ARG A 189 -34.86 -35.43 -2.79
CA ARG A 189 -34.91 -36.81 -2.24
C ARG A 189 -36.34 -37.28 -2.02
N HIS A 190 -37.19 -36.44 -1.44
CA HIS A 190 -38.60 -36.79 -1.21
C HIS A 190 -39.35 -37.04 -2.53
N LEU A 191 -39.14 -36.19 -3.54
CA LEU A 191 -39.75 -36.37 -4.87
C LEU A 191 -39.32 -37.69 -5.50
N ALA A 192 -38.02 -38.02 -5.46
CA ALA A 192 -37.47 -39.27 -5.98
C ALA A 192 -38.05 -40.52 -5.27
N VAL A 193 -38.26 -40.45 -3.95
CA VAL A 193 -38.87 -41.56 -3.18
C VAL A 193 -40.38 -41.67 -3.40
N SER A 194 -41.07 -40.55 -3.68
CA SER A 194 -42.53 -40.51 -3.83
C SER A 194 -43.06 -41.05 -5.18
N GLY A 195 -42.18 -41.45 -6.11
CA GLY A 195 -42.57 -41.98 -7.42
C GLY A 195 -43.28 -40.98 -8.35
N LYS A 196 -43.39 -39.70 -7.95
CA LYS A 196 -43.91 -38.62 -8.79
C LYS A 196 -42.81 -38.10 -9.73
N GLU A 197 -42.35 -38.94 -10.65
CA GLU A 197 -41.81 -38.42 -11.91
C GLU A 197 -43.00 -37.94 -12.75
N THR A 198 -43.45 -36.70 -12.52
CA THR A 198 -44.34 -36.07 -13.49
C THR A 198 -43.57 -35.87 -14.78
N GLY A 199 -44.08 -36.46 -15.85
CA GLY A 199 -43.48 -36.49 -17.17
C GLY A 199 -43.03 -35.14 -17.70
N ALA A 200 -42.07 -35.21 -18.63
CA ALA A 200 -41.44 -34.10 -19.31
C ALA A 200 -40.86 -33.06 -18.33
N VAL A 201 -39.67 -33.37 -17.80
CA VAL A 201 -38.68 -32.32 -17.59
C VAL A 201 -38.48 -31.68 -18.96
N LYS A 202 -39.19 -30.58 -19.23
CA LYS A 202 -38.71 -29.61 -20.22
C LYS A 202 -37.26 -29.36 -19.82
N SER A 203 -36.34 -29.55 -20.75
CA SER A 203 -34.98 -29.04 -20.62
C SER A 203 -35.08 -27.66 -19.98
N PRO A 204 -34.47 -27.41 -18.82
CA PRO A 204 -34.58 -26.11 -18.19
C PRO A 204 -34.10 -25.10 -19.22
N SER A 205 -35.01 -24.24 -19.69
CA SER A 205 -34.59 -22.98 -20.28
C SER A 205 -33.77 -22.25 -19.24
N GLU A 206 -32.84 -21.41 -19.68
CA GLU A 206 -31.84 -20.70 -18.88
C GLU A 206 -32.39 -19.80 -17.75
N GLU A 207 -33.68 -19.85 -17.42
CA GLU A 207 -34.41 -18.75 -16.77
C GLU A 207 -34.76 -18.86 -15.28
N GLU A 208 -34.55 -19.98 -14.55
CA GLU A 208 -34.69 -19.92 -13.08
C GLU A 208 -33.63 -20.76 -12.34
N ALA A 209 -32.44 -20.18 -12.15
CA ALA A 209 -31.47 -20.69 -11.18
C ALA A 209 -32.13 -20.83 -9.79
N SER A 210 -31.82 -21.92 -9.07
CA SER A 210 -32.39 -22.13 -7.73
C SER A 210 -31.99 -21.00 -6.78
N GLU A 211 -32.73 -20.83 -5.68
CA GLU A 211 -32.39 -19.80 -4.70
C GLU A 211 -30.99 -20.04 -4.12
N SER A 212 -30.62 -21.31 -3.87
CA SER A 212 -29.26 -21.64 -3.44
C SER A 212 -28.20 -21.31 -4.50
N ASP A 213 -28.47 -21.51 -5.79
CA ASP A 213 -27.54 -21.14 -6.87
C ASP A 213 -27.35 -19.62 -6.97
N ARG A 214 -28.42 -18.84 -6.73
CA ARG A 214 -28.35 -17.37 -6.71
C ARG A 214 -27.50 -16.85 -5.55
N LEU A 215 -27.68 -17.42 -4.35
CA LEU A 215 -26.89 -17.07 -3.17
C LEU A 215 -25.42 -17.46 -3.34
N LEU A 216 -25.16 -18.67 -3.88
CA LEU A 216 -23.80 -19.10 -4.23
C LEU A 216 -23.14 -18.13 -5.22
N GLY A 217 -23.88 -17.72 -6.25
CA GLY A 217 -23.41 -16.75 -7.23
C GLY A 217 -23.00 -15.42 -6.60
N GLN A 218 -23.74 -14.94 -5.59
CA GLN A 218 -23.40 -13.71 -4.85
C GLN A 218 -22.11 -13.88 -4.04
N LEU A 219 -21.98 -14.99 -3.30
CA LEU A 219 -20.80 -15.29 -2.47
C LEU A 219 -19.53 -15.41 -3.32
N LEU A 220 -19.61 -16.14 -4.43
CA LEU A 220 -18.49 -16.30 -5.35
C LEU A 220 -18.14 -14.98 -6.07
N LEU A 221 -19.14 -14.16 -6.41
CA LEU A 221 -18.93 -12.88 -7.10
C LEU A 221 -18.21 -11.87 -6.20
N HIS A 222 -18.57 -11.80 -4.90
CA HIS A 222 -17.92 -10.88 -3.97
C HIS A 222 -16.42 -11.13 -3.90
N ASN A 223 -16.04 -12.35 -3.53
CA ASN A 223 -14.64 -12.76 -3.45
C ASN A 223 -13.94 -12.69 -4.83
N GLU A 224 -14.63 -12.98 -5.94
CA GLU A 224 -14.08 -12.76 -7.29
C GLU A 224 -13.70 -11.28 -7.52
N ASP A 225 -14.58 -10.35 -7.16
CA ASP A 225 -14.32 -8.91 -7.31
C ASP A 225 -13.23 -8.43 -6.34
N ASP A 226 -13.16 -8.96 -5.11
CA ASP A 226 -12.09 -8.63 -4.16
C ASP A 226 -10.72 -9.10 -4.63
N VAL A 227 -10.57 -10.37 -5.04
CA VAL A 227 -9.28 -10.89 -5.53
C VAL A 227 -8.87 -10.22 -6.85
N LYS A 228 -9.81 -9.92 -7.75
CA LYS A 228 -9.52 -9.11 -8.96
C LYS A 228 -9.06 -7.72 -8.60
N GLY A 229 -9.75 -7.11 -7.64
CA GLY A 229 -9.40 -5.82 -7.08
C GLY A 229 -7.96 -5.78 -6.60
N LEU A 230 -7.46 -6.84 -5.94
CA LEU A 230 -6.05 -6.93 -5.51
C LEU A 230 -5.06 -6.71 -6.67
N VAL A 231 -5.30 -7.37 -7.80
CA VAL A 231 -4.46 -7.22 -9.00
C VAL A 231 -4.58 -5.80 -9.56
N GLN A 232 -5.80 -5.30 -9.66
CA GLN A 232 -6.10 -4.01 -10.27
C GLN A 232 -5.62 -2.82 -9.44
N VAL A 233 -5.55 -2.95 -8.11
CA VAL A 233 -5.06 -1.87 -7.23
C VAL A 233 -3.54 -1.84 -7.08
N CYS A 234 -2.80 -2.83 -7.59
CA CYS A 234 -1.33 -2.84 -7.53
C CYS A 234 -0.66 -1.54 -8.02
N PRO A 235 -1.16 -0.80 -9.02
CA PRO A 235 -0.61 0.52 -9.40
C PRO A 235 -0.58 1.54 -8.27
N ILE A 236 -1.34 1.35 -7.18
CA ILE A 236 -1.22 2.20 -5.98
C ILE A 236 0.19 2.17 -5.36
N LEU A 237 0.97 1.12 -5.63
CA LEU A 237 2.34 1.00 -5.12
C LEU A 237 3.30 2.01 -5.78
N THR A 238 2.96 2.59 -6.95
CA THR A 238 3.79 3.65 -7.56
C THR A 238 3.85 4.92 -6.71
N TYR A 239 2.94 5.10 -5.75
CA TYR A 239 3.02 6.21 -4.80
C TYR A 239 4.00 5.95 -3.67
N ALA A 240 4.26 4.68 -3.32
CA ALA A 240 5.34 4.33 -2.40
C ALA A 240 6.70 4.54 -3.09
N ASP A 241 6.80 4.18 -4.37
CA ASP A 241 7.98 4.40 -5.20
C ASP A 241 8.49 5.85 -5.18
N LEU A 242 7.60 6.85 -5.08
CA LEU A 242 7.94 8.27 -4.99
C LEU A 242 8.89 8.59 -3.82
N PHE A 243 8.83 7.81 -2.75
CA PHE A 243 9.59 8.04 -1.51
C PHE A 243 10.69 7.00 -1.29
N GLU A 244 10.56 5.83 -1.91
CA GLU A 244 11.45 4.69 -1.68
C GLU A 244 12.46 4.50 -2.81
N LYS A 245 12.17 5.00 -4.01
CA LYS A 245 13.04 4.87 -5.17
C LYS A 245 13.78 6.18 -5.47
N PRO A 246 14.97 6.10 -6.12
CA PRO A 246 15.68 7.27 -6.57
C PRO A 246 14.83 8.13 -7.51
N ILE A 247 15.07 9.44 -7.47
CA ILE A 247 14.50 10.43 -8.38
C ILE A 247 15.61 10.98 -9.27
N HIS A 248 15.25 11.54 -10.43
CA HIS A 248 16.22 12.19 -11.32
C HIS A 248 15.85 13.64 -11.53
N ILE A 249 16.75 14.58 -11.21
CA ILE A 249 16.46 16.01 -11.28
C ILE A 249 16.46 16.45 -12.75
N GLN A 250 15.36 17.07 -13.17
CA GLN A 250 15.23 17.62 -14.52
C GLN A 250 15.61 19.10 -14.56
N ASN A 251 15.18 19.85 -13.55
CA ASN A 251 15.38 21.28 -13.48
C ASN A 251 15.30 21.76 -12.03
N ALA A 252 16.07 22.78 -11.68
CA ALA A 252 16.00 23.45 -10.39
C ALA A 252 16.30 24.93 -10.56
N GLY A 253 15.42 25.79 -10.05
CA GLY A 253 15.53 27.22 -10.26
C GLY A 253 14.72 28.04 -9.27
N ILE A 254 15.08 29.32 -9.17
CA ILE A 254 14.34 30.29 -8.38
C ILE A 254 13.33 31.00 -9.28
N GLU A 255 12.06 30.94 -8.91
CA GLU A 255 10.98 31.70 -9.55
C GLU A 255 10.29 32.59 -8.52
N GLY A 256 10.49 33.90 -8.63
CA GLY A 256 9.97 34.88 -7.68
C GLY A 256 10.49 34.62 -6.27
N THR A 257 9.60 34.22 -5.35
CA THR A 257 9.91 33.94 -3.94
C THR A 257 9.98 32.45 -3.62
N MET A 258 10.09 31.59 -4.64
CA MET A 258 10.06 30.14 -4.48
C MET A 258 11.26 29.49 -5.16
N LEU A 259 11.84 28.47 -4.53
CA LEU A 259 12.64 27.44 -5.19
C LEU A 259 11.69 26.42 -5.81
N ILE A 260 11.87 26.14 -7.09
CA ILE A 260 11.15 25.09 -7.82
C ILE A 260 12.16 24.02 -8.22
N ILE A 261 11.86 22.78 -7.86
CA ILE A 261 12.63 21.60 -8.27
C ILE A 261 11.69 20.66 -9.02
N GLU A 262 12.04 20.35 -10.26
CA GLU A 262 11.32 19.43 -11.14
C GLU A 262 12.16 18.17 -11.32
N PHE A 263 11.51 17.02 -11.20
CA PHE A 263 12.19 15.72 -11.24
C PHE A 263 11.32 14.65 -11.87
N ALA A 264 11.98 13.67 -12.48
CA ALA A 264 11.35 12.52 -13.09
C ALA A 264 11.14 11.40 -12.06
N LEU A 265 10.01 10.73 -12.19
CA LEU A 265 9.65 9.52 -11.46
C LEU A 265 10.01 8.29 -12.28
N ILE A 266 10.41 7.21 -11.59
CA ILE A 266 10.72 5.92 -12.25
C ILE A 266 9.45 5.27 -12.80
N SER A 267 8.34 5.41 -12.08
CA SER A 267 7.05 4.79 -12.41
C SER A 267 6.01 5.86 -12.70
N SER A 268 5.19 5.65 -13.73
CA SER A 268 4.07 6.55 -14.03
C SER A 268 3.01 6.47 -12.96
N LEU A 269 2.61 7.62 -12.44
CA LEU A 269 1.50 7.69 -11.51
C LEU A 269 0.18 7.37 -12.24
N PRO A 270 -0.68 6.51 -11.67
CA PRO A 270 -1.96 6.19 -12.27
C PRO A 270 -2.96 7.35 -12.16
N VAL A 271 -2.80 8.22 -11.16
CA VAL A 271 -3.63 9.41 -10.94
C VAL A 271 -2.72 10.56 -10.51
N SER A 272 -2.97 11.76 -11.02
CA SER A 272 -2.20 12.93 -10.61
C SER A 272 -2.52 13.31 -9.17
N ILE A 273 -1.50 13.71 -8.42
CA ILE A 273 -1.65 14.11 -7.02
C ILE A 273 -1.09 15.49 -6.79
N GLN A 274 -1.71 16.20 -5.86
CA GLN A 274 -1.25 17.50 -5.39
C GLN A 274 -1.42 17.57 -3.87
N PHE A 275 -0.37 17.97 -3.18
CA PHE A 275 -0.36 18.06 -1.73
C PHE A 275 0.33 19.35 -1.29
N HIS A 276 -0.29 20.03 -0.34
CA HIS A 276 0.19 21.31 0.18
C HIS A 276 0.23 21.25 1.70
N THR A 277 1.28 21.84 2.26
CA THR A 277 1.31 22.28 3.66
C THR A 277 1.29 23.81 3.68
N ASP A 278 1.34 24.45 4.86
CA ASP A 278 1.33 25.92 4.97
C ASP A 278 2.39 26.60 4.11
N ASN A 279 3.53 25.94 3.91
CA ASN A 279 4.69 26.50 3.23
C ASN A 279 5.29 25.58 2.18
N LEU A 280 4.73 24.43 1.83
CA LEU A 280 5.32 23.54 0.82
C LEU A 280 4.24 23.08 -0.14
N SER A 281 4.58 23.00 -1.43
CA SER A 281 3.67 22.51 -2.46
C SER A 281 4.35 21.40 -3.25
N PHE A 282 3.70 20.25 -3.33
CA PHE A 282 4.09 19.12 -4.15
C PHE A 282 3.00 18.82 -5.18
N GLN A 283 3.40 18.56 -6.42
CA GLN A 283 2.52 18.09 -7.47
C GLN A 283 3.23 17.01 -8.30
N ALA A 284 2.48 16.00 -8.74
CA ALA A 284 3.00 14.97 -9.63
C ALA A 284 1.92 14.50 -10.62
N HIS A 285 2.34 14.31 -11.85
CA HIS A 285 1.53 13.91 -12.99
C HIS A 285 2.35 12.96 -13.87
N GLU A 286 1.82 11.77 -14.16
CA GLU A 286 2.52 10.73 -14.92
C GLU A 286 3.93 10.47 -14.35
N ASN A 287 4.99 10.70 -15.15
CA ASN A 287 6.39 10.49 -14.78
C ASN A 287 7.08 11.78 -14.28
N ALA A 288 6.36 12.87 -14.06
CA ALA A 288 6.94 14.16 -13.70
C ALA A 288 6.38 14.66 -12.37
N ALA A 289 7.26 15.24 -11.56
CA ALA A 289 6.92 15.84 -10.29
C ALA A 289 7.60 17.20 -10.11
N SER A 290 6.99 18.06 -9.31
CA SER A 290 7.50 19.38 -8.97
C SER A 290 7.27 19.68 -7.50
N LEU A 291 8.32 20.17 -6.85
CA LEU A 291 8.32 20.64 -5.48
C LEU A 291 8.57 22.15 -5.47
N ARG A 292 7.76 22.88 -4.70
CA ARG A 292 7.86 24.33 -4.54
C ARG A 292 8.09 24.67 -3.07
N ILE A 293 9.19 25.36 -2.80
CA ILE A 293 9.66 25.70 -1.46
C ILE A 293 9.85 27.23 -1.36
N PRO A 294 9.23 27.92 -0.39
CA PRO A 294 9.43 29.33 -0.13
C PRO A 294 10.87 29.65 0.23
N LEU A 295 11.35 30.74 -0.34
CA LEU A 295 12.66 31.29 -0.05
C LEU A 295 12.59 32.15 1.21
N PHE A 296 13.60 32.01 2.06
CA PHE A 296 13.94 32.98 3.07
C PHE A 296 15.08 33.86 2.54
N GLN A 297 14.79 35.15 2.30
CA GLN A 297 15.80 36.12 1.92
C GLN A 297 16.14 37.00 3.13
N GLY A 298 17.41 37.00 3.53
CA GLY A 298 17.86 37.80 4.67
C GLY A 298 19.15 37.29 5.28
N GLU A 299 19.31 37.53 6.57
CA GLU A 299 20.52 37.18 7.32
C GLU A 299 20.28 35.99 8.24
N LEU A 300 21.15 34.98 8.15
CA LEU A 300 21.20 33.85 9.07
C LEU A 300 22.61 33.68 9.65
N LYS A 301 22.74 32.78 10.63
CA LYS A 301 23.98 32.51 11.35
C LYS A 301 24.49 31.11 11.05
N TYR A 302 25.78 31.00 10.76
CA TYR A 302 26.51 29.73 10.72
C TYR A 302 27.15 29.50 12.08
N PHE A 303 26.68 28.51 12.84
CA PHE A 303 27.21 28.18 14.16
C PHE A 303 28.35 27.17 14.05
N TYR A 304 29.50 27.47 14.65
CA TYR A 304 30.64 26.55 14.67
C TYR A 304 30.50 25.55 15.82
N GLU A 305 30.59 24.25 15.53
CA GLU A 305 30.51 23.19 16.55
C GLU A 305 31.64 23.28 17.58
N ASN A 306 32.86 23.59 17.11
CA ASN A 306 34.07 23.67 17.94
C ASN A 306 34.21 25.01 18.67
N TYR A 307 33.16 25.46 19.37
CA TYR A 307 33.11 26.79 20.01
C TYR A 307 34.28 27.07 20.97
N LYS A 308 34.90 26.02 21.53
CA LYS A 308 36.06 26.14 22.44
C LYS A 308 37.28 26.75 21.76
N ASP A 309 37.36 26.71 20.43
CA ASP A 309 38.46 27.24 19.63
C ASP A 309 38.19 28.65 19.06
N TYR A 310 37.13 29.29 19.54
CA TYR A 310 36.71 30.60 19.09
C TYR A 310 36.59 31.61 20.24
N PHE A 311 36.80 32.88 19.90
CA PHE A 311 36.41 34.02 20.72
C PHE A 311 35.26 34.76 20.03
N TYR A 312 34.32 35.30 20.81
CA TYR A 312 33.24 36.14 20.35
C TYR A 312 33.62 37.62 20.51
N LEU A 313 33.37 38.42 19.49
CA LEU A 313 33.58 39.87 19.48
C LEU A 313 32.23 40.58 19.63
N PRO A 314 31.89 41.15 20.80
CA PRO A 314 30.57 41.76 21.02
C PRO A 314 30.29 42.96 20.13
N ALA A 315 31.31 43.77 19.83
CA ALA A 315 31.17 44.96 18.99
C ALA A 315 30.93 44.63 17.51
N GLU A 316 31.43 43.48 17.04
CA GLU A 316 31.32 43.04 15.64
C GLU A 316 30.28 41.93 15.46
N ASP A 317 29.69 41.44 16.56
CA ASP A 317 28.68 40.39 16.61
C ASP A 317 29.03 39.14 15.77
N ARG A 318 30.28 38.68 15.92
CA ARG A 318 30.83 37.50 15.24
C ARG A 318 31.85 36.75 16.08
N ALA A 319 32.01 35.47 15.79
CA ALA A 319 33.05 34.62 16.32
C ALA A 319 34.28 34.61 15.41
N ILE A 320 35.47 34.59 16.02
CA ILE A 320 36.76 34.47 15.35
C ILE A 320 37.58 33.34 15.97
N HIS A 321 38.27 32.57 15.13
CA HIS A 321 39.10 31.47 15.59
C HIS A 321 40.30 31.98 16.41
N LYS A 322 40.78 31.19 17.38
CA LYS A 322 41.92 31.52 18.26
C LYS A 322 43.15 32.06 17.53
N SER A 323 43.45 31.52 16.34
CA SER A 323 44.58 31.97 15.52
C SER A 323 44.46 33.42 15.06
N LEU A 324 43.25 33.86 14.69
CA LEU A 324 42.97 35.24 14.31
C LEU A 324 42.80 36.15 15.52
N ALA A 325 42.31 35.59 16.63
CA ALA A 325 42.12 36.34 17.87
C ALA A 325 43.44 36.86 18.45
N ALA A 326 44.60 36.29 18.10
CA ALA A 326 45.91 36.79 18.52
C ALA A 326 46.15 38.26 18.18
N PHE A 327 45.48 38.78 17.14
CA PHE A 327 45.57 40.17 16.69
C PHE A 327 44.49 41.09 17.28
N VAL A 328 43.65 40.57 18.17
CA VAL A 328 42.56 41.32 18.83
C VAL A 328 42.85 41.45 20.31
N ASP A 329 42.73 42.67 20.82
CA ASP A 329 42.95 42.99 22.24
C ASP A 329 41.98 42.20 23.14
N LYS A 330 42.51 41.73 24.29
CA LYS A 330 41.81 40.86 25.24
C LYS A 330 40.53 41.48 25.78
N ASP A 331 40.48 42.80 25.92
CA ASP A 331 39.32 43.50 26.45
C ASP A 331 38.13 43.54 25.47
N TYR A 332 38.40 43.31 24.18
CA TYR A 332 37.40 43.35 23.11
C TYR A 332 36.91 41.96 22.68
N ARG A 333 37.40 40.89 23.31
CA ARG A 333 37.05 39.51 22.97
C ARG A 333 36.63 38.71 24.19
N GLN A 334 35.59 37.90 24.02
CA GLN A 334 35.06 37.01 25.05
C GLN A 334 35.22 35.56 24.61
N LYS A 335 35.36 34.60 25.53
CA LYS A 335 35.33 33.18 25.14
C LYS A 335 33.98 32.85 24.50
N ALA A 336 33.98 32.23 23.33
CA ALA A 336 32.74 31.89 22.66
C ALA A 336 31.96 30.83 23.46
N LYS A 337 30.63 30.92 23.42
CA LYS A 337 29.67 29.90 23.88
C LYS A 337 28.97 29.32 22.65
N PRO A 338 28.32 28.14 22.73
CA PRO A 338 27.59 27.59 21.59
C PRO A 338 26.64 28.62 20.93
N ALA A 339 25.88 29.36 21.74
CA ALA A 339 24.95 30.39 21.26
C ALA A 339 25.59 31.66 20.67
N THR A 340 26.89 31.91 20.91
CA THR A 340 27.61 33.10 20.41
C THR A 340 28.72 32.74 19.43
N CYS A 341 28.91 31.45 19.15
CA CYS A 341 29.97 30.99 18.27
C CYS A 341 29.48 30.89 16.83
N TYR A 342 29.27 32.04 16.18
CA TYR A 342 28.76 32.09 14.82
C TYR A 342 29.36 33.19 13.97
N THR A 343 29.17 33.07 12.66
CA THR A 343 29.26 34.19 11.71
C THR A 343 27.90 34.44 11.06
N ARG A 344 27.64 35.69 10.69
CA ARG A 344 26.42 36.08 9.97
C ARG A 344 26.63 35.94 8.47
N LYS A 345 25.57 35.56 7.77
CA LYS A 345 25.56 35.36 6.33
C LYS A 345 24.26 35.90 5.74
N GLN A 346 24.39 36.87 4.84
CA GLN A 346 23.31 37.34 3.98
C GLN A 346 23.18 36.41 2.78
N GLY A 347 21.95 36.05 2.42
CA GLY A 347 21.72 35.15 1.30
C GLY A 347 20.25 34.83 1.07
N ILE A 348 20.04 33.86 0.19
CA ILE A 348 18.76 33.23 -0.08
C ILE A 348 18.84 31.81 0.46
N PHE A 349 17.83 31.41 1.21
CA PHE A 349 17.83 30.14 1.92
C PHE A 349 16.53 29.38 1.76
N VAL A 350 16.59 28.07 1.91
CA VAL A 350 15.42 27.18 2.02
C VAL A 350 15.49 26.37 3.31
N PRO A 351 14.34 26.02 3.92
CA PRO A 351 14.34 25.27 5.16
C PRO A 351 14.79 23.82 4.95
N GLN A 352 15.44 23.27 5.97
CA GLN A 352 15.63 21.83 6.14
C GLN A 352 15.21 21.47 7.58
N TYR A 353 14.38 20.44 7.70
CA TYR A 353 13.78 19.98 8.96
C TYR A 353 14.68 18.98 9.70
N GLU A 354 15.73 18.53 9.02
CA GLU A 354 16.85 17.74 9.53
C GLU A 354 18.11 18.23 8.81
N PRO A 355 19.29 18.17 9.44
CA PRO A 355 20.54 18.68 8.87
C PRO A 355 21.12 17.76 7.79
N VAL A 356 20.40 17.59 6.68
CA VAL A 356 20.76 16.66 5.59
C VAL A 356 21.88 17.16 4.70
N ILE A 357 22.06 18.48 4.58
CA ILE A 357 23.10 19.12 3.77
C ILE A 357 23.88 20.11 4.64
N THR A 358 25.19 20.16 4.43
CA THR A 358 26.12 21.06 5.12
C THR A 358 26.90 21.90 4.10
N PRO A 359 27.32 23.13 4.46
CA PRO A 359 27.00 23.84 5.70
C PRO A 359 25.52 24.28 5.74
N TYR A 360 24.98 24.47 6.95
CA TYR A 360 23.62 24.98 7.18
C TYR A 360 23.62 26.15 8.16
N PHE A 361 22.52 26.91 8.15
CA PHE A 361 22.37 28.18 8.86
C PHE A 361 21.12 28.17 9.75
N GLN A 362 21.10 29.01 10.78
CA GLN A 362 19.98 29.12 11.73
C GLN A 362 19.80 30.58 12.18
N GLN A 363 18.64 30.94 12.73
CA GLN A 363 18.47 32.25 13.38
C GLN A 363 19.06 32.23 14.81
N LYS A 364 18.84 31.13 15.53
CA LYS A 364 19.36 30.85 16.88
C LYS A 364 19.92 29.43 16.93
N HIS A 365 20.93 29.23 17.76
CA HIS A 365 21.55 27.91 17.99
C HIS A 365 20.56 26.83 18.44
N SER A 366 19.48 27.21 19.12
CA SER A 366 18.45 26.29 19.63
C SER A 366 17.38 25.93 18.60
N ASP A 367 17.39 26.54 17.41
CA ASP A 367 16.34 26.33 16.42
C ASP A 367 16.42 24.92 15.84
N LYS A 368 15.27 24.23 15.77
CA LYS A 368 15.20 22.88 15.19
C LYS A 368 15.25 22.90 13.66
N ILE A 369 14.65 23.92 13.05
CA ILE A 369 14.69 24.13 11.61
C ILE A 369 16.02 24.80 11.30
N THR A 370 16.75 24.18 10.39
CA THR A 370 17.98 24.75 9.83
C THR A 370 17.70 25.18 8.40
N PHE A 371 18.62 25.92 7.80
CA PHE A 371 18.44 26.53 6.49
C PHE A 371 19.65 26.24 5.61
N LEU A 372 19.37 25.90 4.36
CA LEU A 372 20.35 25.67 3.33
C LEU A 372 20.45 26.91 2.45
N GLU A 373 21.67 27.39 2.21
CA GLU A 373 21.91 28.51 1.29
C GLU A 373 21.72 28.03 -0.15
N ILE A 374 20.95 28.78 -0.94
CA ILE A 374 20.75 28.52 -2.37
C ILE A 374 21.56 29.52 -3.18
N HIS A 375 22.43 28.98 -4.04
CA HIS A 375 23.23 29.72 -5.01
C HIS A 375 23.43 28.86 -6.27
N THR A 376 23.96 29.45 -7.35
CA THR A 376 24.12 28.78 -8.65
C THR A 376 24.84 27.44 -8.54
N ASP A 377 25.96 27.36 -7.82
CA ASP A 377 26.71 26.10 -7.70
C ASP A 377 25.92 24.99 -6.98
N PHE A 378 25.04 25.34 -6.03
CA PHE A 378 24.20 24.35 -5.36
C PHE A 378 23.13 23.78 -6.31
N LEU A 379 22.54 24.65 -7.13
CA LEU A 379 21.53 24.24 -8.13
C LEU A 379 22.12 23.34 -9.23
N LEU A 380 23.45 23.29 -9.38
CA LEU A 380 24.14 22.39 -10.30
C LEU A 380 24.55 21.04 -9.68
N GLN A 381 24.32 20.85 -8.37
CA GLN A 381 24.67 19.63 -7.64
C GLN A 381 23.48 18.69 -7.53
N GLU A 382 23.29 17.85 -8.56
CA GLU A 382 22.16 16.91 -8.64
C GLU A 382 22.02 16.02 -7.41
N GLU A 383 23.10 15.40 -6.92
CA GLU A 383 23.08 14.53 -5.73
C GLU A 383 22.56 15.27 -4.47
N ASN A 384 22.92 16.55 -4.31
CA ASN A 384 22.43 17.36 -3.20
C ASN A 384 20.95 17.72 -3.37
N LEU A 385 20.51 17.99 -4.60
CA LEU A 385 19.09 18.23 -4.88
C LEU A 385 18.24 16.99 -4.65
N GLU A 386 18.70 15.80 -5.06
CA GLU A 386 18.02 14.53 -4.80
C GLU A 386 17.84 14.28 -3.30
N ARG A 387 18.93 14.45 -2.53
CA ARG A 387 18.89 14.35 -1.06
C ARG A 387 17.95 15.36 -0.44
N TYR A 388 17.96 16.61 -0.93
CA TYR A 388 17.09 17.67 -0.43
C TYR A 388 15.60 17.39 -0.73
N VAL A 389 15.26 16.98 -1.95
CA VAL A 389 13.88 16.63 -2.31
C VAL A 389 13.38 15.46 -1.47
N SER A 390 14.19 14.40 -1.33
CA SER A 390 13.83 13.22 -0.52
C SER A 390 13.55 13.60 0.94
N HIS A 391 14.36 14.50 1.49
CA HIS A 391 14.18 15.09 2.82
C HIS A 391 12.86 15.87 2.94
N ILE A 392 12.55 16.76 1.98
CA ILE A 392 11.32 17.54 2.02
C ILE A 392 10.08 16.65 1.85
N LEU A 393 10.10 15.70 0.93
CA LEU A 393 9.02 14.73 0.72
C LEU A 393 8.75 13.90 1.99
N SER A 394 9.81 13.42 2.65
CA SER A 394 9.71 12.70 3.92
C SER A 394 9.10 13.57 5.03
N HIS A 395 9.48 14.85 5.11
CA HIS A 395 8.87 15.78 6.04
C HIS A 395 7.38 16.00 5.76
N MET A 396 6.98 16.10 4.49
CA MET A 396 5.58 16.31 4.09
C MET A 396 4.67 15.12 4.47
N ILE A 397 5.18 13.89 4.50
CA ILE A 397 4.42 12.71 4.97
C ILE A 397 4.33 12.66 6.50
N ASN A 398 5.47 12.86 7.17
CA ASN A 398 5.60 12.67 8.61
C ASN A 398 5.14 13.88 9.44
N GLY A 399 4.97 15.03 8.80
CA GLY A 399 4.50 16.25 9.42
C GLY A 399 3.15 16.05 10.13
N LYS A 400 3.08 16.54 11.37
CA LYS A 400 1.79 16.79 12.02
C LYS A 400 1.20 18.03 11.34
N SER A 401 0.30 17.80 10.38
CA SER A 401 -0.66 18.79 9.90
C SER A 401 -1.49 19.32 11.05
#